data_AF-A0A1F7TEE8-F1
#
_entry.id   AF-A0A1F7TEE8-F1
#
_cell.length_a   1.000
_cell.length_b   1.000
_cell.length_c   1.000
_cell.angle_alpha   90.00
_cell.angle_beta   90.00
_cell.angle_gamma   90.00
#
_symmetry.space_group_name_H-M   'P 1'
#
loop_
_entity.id
_entity.type
_entity.pdbx_description
1 polymer ?
#
loop_
_entity_poly.entity_id
_entity_poly.type
_entity_poly.pdbx_seq_one_letter_code
_entity_poly.pdbx_strand_id
1 'polypeptide(L)'
;MEVLRGESPSPPKEAEGLLGLGPGLTPSGDDFLGGAMIALRALGGGGAADRLAAWALPRARERTGKISLAHLACAAEGEGASALHDALAALCAPGAPGLAETLAALHAIGHTSGWDALAGAAAACGAWLRARGSGEGFRTRPGFEGRAPAPV
;
A
#
# COMPACT_ATOMS: atom_id res chain seq x y z
N MET A 1 -28.72 10.71 -10.73
CA MET A 1 -28.09 9.60 -9.98
C MET A 1 -27.76 8.51 -10.98
N GLU A 2 -26.54 8.52 -11.52
CA GLU A 2 -26.07 7.44 -12.38
C GLU A 2 -24.68 7.05 -11.87
N VAL A 3 -24.64 5.88 -11.23
CA VAL A 3 -23.45 5.31 -10.64
C VAL A 3 -22.59 4.82 -11.80
N LEU A 4 -21.53 5.57 -12.12
CA LEU A 4 -20.40 5.08 -12.91
C LEU A 4 -19.75 3.94 -12.12
N ARG A 5 -20.30 2.73 -12.26
CA ARG A 5 -19.63 1.47 -11.96
C ARG A 5 -18.49 1.32 -12.95
N GLY A 6 -17.41 2.06 -12.70
CA GLY A 6 -16.11 1.74 -13.25
C GLY A 6 -15.64 0.48 -12.55
N GLU A 7 -15.96 -0.69 -13.12
CA GLU A 7 -15.27 -1.92 -12.79
C GLU A 7 -13.79 -1.71 -13.14
N SER A 8 -12.98 -1.29 -12.17
CA SER A 8 -11.55 -1.49 -12.33
C SER A 8 -11.35 -3.00 -12.38
N PRO A 9 -10.66 -3.53 -13.40
CA PRO A 9 -10.47 -4.96 -13.55
C PRO A 9 -9.83 -5.53 -12.28
N SER A 10 -10.26 -6.74 -11.89
CA SER A 10 -9.55 -7.51 -10.88
C SER A 10 -8.08 -7.65 -11.30
N PRO A 11 -7.13 -7.73 -10.33
CA PRO A 11 -5.73 -7.99 -10.66
C PRO A 11 -5.60 -9.19 -11.62
N PRO A 12 -4.64 -9.14 -12.57
CA PRO A 12 -4.45 -10.21 -13.55
C PRO A 12 -4.12 -11.52 -12.82
N LYS A 13 -4.44 -12.67 -13.42
CA LYS A 13 -4.26 -13.99 -12.79
C LYS A 13 -2.81 -14.22 -12.37
N GLU A 14 -1.86 -13.67 -13.12
CA GLU A 14 -0.43 -13.73 -12.87
C GLU A 14 -0.04 -13.08 -11.54
N ALA A 15 -0.81 -12.10 -11.05
CA ALA A 15 -0.59 -11.45 -9.76
C ALA A 15 -0.78 -12.42 -8.59
N GLU A 16 -1.50 -13.53 -8.76
CA GLU A 16 -1.61 -14.57 -7.73
C GLU A 16 -0.25 -15.19 -7.37
N GLY A 17 0.73 -15.11 -8.29
CA GLY A 17 2.09 -15.56 -8.04
C GLY A 17 2.88 -14.68 -7.06
N LEU A 18 2.34 -13.51 -6.68
CA LEU A 18 2.93 -12.65 -5.64
C LEU A 18 2.55 -13.12 -4.23
N LEU A 19 1.40 -13.76 -4.07
CA LEU A 19 0.91 -14.16 -2.75
C LEU A 19 1.77 -15.28 -2.18
N GLY A 20 2.35 -15.03 -1.00
CA GLY A 20 3.29 -15.96 -0.37
C GLY A 20 4.65 -16.06 -1.07
N LEU A 21 4.97 -15.15 -2.01
CA LEU A 21 6.24 -15.17 -2.74
C LEU A 21 7.36 -14.54 -1.90
N GLY A 22 8.32 -15.36 -1.49
CA GLY A 22 9.51 -14.95 -0.73
C GLY A 22 9.66 -15.71 0.59
N PRO A 23 10.88 -15.80 1.15
CA PRO A 23 11.12 -16.47 2.43
C PRO A 23 10.65 -15.60 3.61
N GLY A 24 10.36 -16.23 4.76
CA GLY A 24 10.17 -15.52 6.03
C GLY A 24 8.72 -15.43 6.52
N LEU A 25 8.51 -14.58 7.53
CA LEU A 25 7.22 -14.41 8.21
C LEU A 25 6.25 -13.50 7.43
N THR A 26 6.81 -12.60 6.62
CA THR A 26 6.12 -11.75 5.64
C THR A 26 6.82 -11.94 4.29
N PRO A 27 6.25 -12.76 3.39
CA PRO A 27 6.79 -12.93 2.05
C PRO A 27 6.79 -11.60 1.27
N SER A 28 7.84 -11.33 0.50
CA SER A 28 8.02 -10.10 -0.29
C SER A 28 6.80 -9.70 -1.11
N GLY A 29 6.11 -10.66 -1.74
CA GLY A 29 4.93 -10.33 -2.52
C GLY A 29 3.69 -9.97 -1.68
N ASP A 30 3.59 -10.46 -0.44
CA ASP A 30 2.56 -10.01 0.50
C ASP A 30 2.87 -8.60 1.00
N ASP A 31 4.15 -8.31 1.28
CA ASP A 31 4.60 -6.97 1.68
C ASP A 31 4.33 -5.93 0.58
N PHE A 32 4.63 -6.28 -0.68
CA PHE A 32 4.29 -5.47 -1.85
C PHE A 32 2.79 -5.17 -1.93
N LEU A 33 1.94 -6.19 -1.79
CA LEU A 33 0.48 -6.01 -1.83
C LEU A 33 0.00 -5.15 -0.65
N GLY A 34 0.56 -5.33 0.54
CA GLY A 34 0.28 -4.53 1.73
C GLY A 34 0.60 -3.05 1.50
N GLY A 35 1.81 -2.76 1.02
CA GLY A 35 2.23 -1.38 0.72
C GLY A 35 1.36 -0.71 -0.36
N ALA A 36 0.94 -1.47 -1.38
CA ALA A 36 0.02 -0.97 -2.40
C ALA A 36 -1.35 -0.57 -1.81
N MET A 37 -1.93 -1.40 -0.92
CA MET A 37 -3.21 -1.09 -0.26
C MET A 37 -3.11 0.17 0.61
N ILE A 38 -2.04 0.30 1.39
CA ILE A 38 -1.78 1.47 2.24
C ILE A 38 -1.68 2.75 1.40
N ALA A 39 -0.91 2.71 0.30
CA ALA A 39 -0.75 3.83 -0.61
C ALA A 39 -2.08 4.26 -1.26
N LEU A 40 -2.86 3.29 -1.76
CA LEU A 40 -4.16 3.57 -2.37
C LEU A 40 -5.09 4.27 -1.37
N ARG A 41 -5.14 3.83 -0.11
CA ARG A 41 -5.93 4.51 0.93
C ARG A 41 -5.43 5.91 1.23
N ALA A 42 -4.12 6.10 1.39
CA ALA A 42 -3.51 7.40 1.62
C ALA A 42 -3.82 8.42 0.49
N LEU A 43 -3.92 7.95 -0.76
CA LEU A 43 -4.22 8.78 -1.93
C LEU A 43 -5.72 8.97 -2.21
N GLY A 44 -6.59 8.52 -1.30
CA GLY A 44 -8.05 8.60 -1.43
C GLY A 44 -8.67 7.58 -2.40
N GLY A 45 -7.91 6.55 -2.80
CA GLY A 45 -8.33 5.44 -3.65
C GLY A 45 -8.93 4.27 -2.88
N GLY A 46 -9.71 4.52 -1.83
CA GLY A 46 -10.26 3.50 -0.93
C GLY A 46 -10.96 2.35 -1.64
N GLY A 47 -11.81 2.64 -2.63
CA GLY A 47 -12.49 1.59 -3.39
C GLY A 47 -11.55 0.70 -4.21
N ALA A 48 -10.39 1.21 -4.66
CA ALA A 48 -9.37 0.38 -5.31
C ALA A 48 -8.63 -0.49 -4.29
N ALA A 49 -8.36 0.04 -3.10
CA ALA A 49 -7.79 -0.73 -1.99
C ALA A 49 -8.73 -1.86 -1.54
N ASP A 50 -10.04 -1.58 -1.40
CA ASP A 50 -11.06 -2.57 -1.03
C ASP A 50 -11.12 -3.73 -2.04
N ARG A 51 -11.05 -3.41 -3.34
CA ARG A 51 -11.02 -4.43 -4.41
C ARG A 51 -9.76 -5.28 -4.35
N LEU A 52 -8.60 -4.65 -4.12
CA LEU A 52 -7.34 -5.36 -3.98
C LEU A 52 -7.36 -6.29 -2.76
N ALA A 53 -7.87 -5.80 -1.62
CA ALA A 53 -8.03 -6.58 -0.39
C ALA A 53 -9.00 -7.76 -0.58
N ALA A 54 -10.16 -7.53 -1.20
CA ALA A 54 -11.15 -8.56 -1.49
C ALA A 54 -10.59 -9.66 -2.41
N TRP A 55 -9.67 -9.30 -3.31
CA TRP A 55 -8.96 -10.26 -4.15
C TRP A 55 -7.84 -10.99 -3.39
N ALA A 56 -7.04 -10.27 -2.61
CA ALA A 56 -5.82 -10.79 -1.97
C ALA A 56 -6.12 -11.65 -0.73
N LEU A 57 -6.94 -11.18 0.21
CA LEU A 57 -7.11 -11.81 1.53
C LEU A 57 -7.62 -13.26 1.47
N PRO A 58 -8.63 -13.62 0.64
CA PRO A 58 -9.07 -15.01 0.53
C PRO A 58 -7.96 -15.93 -0.01
N ARG A 59 -7.14 -15.44 -0.95
CA ARG A 59 -6.06 -16.21 -1.57
C ARG A 59 -4.83 -16.30 -0.68
N ALA A 60 -4.52 -15.25 0.08
CA ALA A 60 -3.43 -15.22 1.05
C ALA A 60 -3.62 -16.30 2.13
N ARG A 61 -4.87 -16.52 2.59
CA ARG A 61 -5.19 -17.57 3.58
C ARG A 61 -4.66 -18.96 3.22
N GLU A 62 -4.57 -19.27 1.93
CA GLU A 62 -4.13 -20.57 1.42
C GLU A 62 -2.63 -20.61 1.07
N ARG A 63 -1.98 -19.44 0.98
CA ARG A 63 -0.62 -19.34 0.42
C ARG A 63 0.42 -18.69 1.34
N THR A 64 0.02 -18.11 2.47
CA THR A 64 0.94 -17.46 3.40
C THR A 64 0.70 -17.85 4.86
N GLY A 65 1.64 -17.46 5.73
CA GLY A 65 1.56 -17.70 7.17
C GLY A 65 0.59 -16.75 7.89
N LYS A 66 0.19 -17.11 9.11
CA LYS A 66 -0.76 -16.32 9.93
C LYS A 66 -0.27 -14.88 10.18
N ILE A 67 1.04 -14.68 10.30
CA ILE A 67 1.65 -13.35 10.51
C ILE A 67 1.43 -12.49 9.26
N SER A 68 1.91 -12.92 8.09
CA SER A 68 1.68 -12.19 6.83
C SER A 68 0.20 -11.90 6.54
N LEU A 69 -0.70 -12.88 6.81
CA LEU A 69 -2.13 -12.66 6.64
C LEU A 69 -2.67 -11.54 7.56
N ALA A 70 -2.20 -11.47 8.80
CA ALA A 70 -2.59 -10.39 9.73
C ALA A 70 -2.06 -9.03 9.24
N HIS A 71 -0.82 -8.97 8.76
CA HIS A 71 -0.26 -7.77 8.15
C HIS A 71 -1.06 -7.31 6.92
N LEU A 72 -1.44 -8.22 6.03
CA LEU A 72 -2.30 -7.92 4.88
C LEU A 72 -3.68 -7.40 5.31
N ALA A 73 -4.26 -7.92 6.39
CA ALA A 73 -5.54 -7.45 6.91
C ALA A 73 -5.44 -6.03 7.49
N CYS A 74 -4.39 -5.72 8.24
CA CYS A 74 -4.10 -4.35 8.71
C CYS A 74 -3.87 -3.39 7.53
N ALA A 75 -3.04 -3.80 6.56
CA ALA A 75 -2.77 -3.01 5.38
C ALA A 75 -4.02 -2.79 4.53
N ALA A 76 -4.92 -3.78 4.51
CA ALA A 76 -6.22 -3.66 3.88
C ALA A 76 -7.09 -2.58 4.54
N GLU A 77 -6.87 -2.20 5.80
CA GLU A 77 -7.53 -1.05 6.46
C GLU A 77 -6.71 0.24 6.35
N GLY A 78 -5.52 0.17 5.76
CA GLY A 78 -4.59 1.29 5.61
C GLY A 78 -3.64 1.46 6.78
N GLU A 79 -3.53 0.45 7.63
CA GLU A 79 -2.61 0.42 8.77
C GLU A 79 -1.29 -0.23 8.36
N GLY A 80 -0.18 0.38 8.78
CA GLY A 80 1.16 -0.15 8.54
C GLY A 80 2.22 0.58 9.35
N ALA A 81 3.49 0.30 9.07
CA ALA A 81 4.59 0.97 9.74
C ALA A 81 4.55 2.49 9.50
N SER A 82 4.72 3.30 10.55
CA SER A 82 4.74 4.77 10.44
C SER A 82 5.77 5.26 9.42
N ALA A 83 6.95 4.64 9.36
CA ALA A 83 7.97 5.01 8.37
C ALA A 83 7.53 4.79 6.92
N LEU A 84 6.68 3.80 6.63
CA LEU A 84 6.11 3.61 5.29
C LEU A 84 5.14 4.75 4.95
N HIS A 85 4.33 5.16 5.91
CA HIS A 85 3.45 6.31 5.77
C HIS A 85 4.22 7.61 5.57
N ASP A 86 5.27 7.83 6.35
CA ASP A 86 6.16 8.98 6.20
C ASP A 86 6.82 8.96 4.81
N ALA A 87 7.25 7.79 4.33
CA ALA A 87 7.89 7.64 3.03
C ALA A 87 6.90 7.99 1.90
N LEU A 88 5.67 7.51 2.03
CA LEU A 88 4.57 7.84 1.12
C LEU A 88 4.25 9.33 1.09
N ALA A 89 4.20 9.98 2.26
CA ALA A 89 3.97 11.41 2.36
C ALA A 89 5.09 12.21 1.67
N ALA A 90 6.36 11.83 1.91
CA ALA A 90 7.52 12.44 1.26
C ALA A 90 7.50 12.24 -0.27
N LEU A 91 7.14 11.03 -0.74
CA LEU A 91 7.04 10.72 -2.18
C LEU A 91 5.94 11.52 -2.89
N CYS A 92 4.85 11.85 -2.20
CA CYS A 92 3.71 12.56 -2.79
C CYS A 92 3.80 14.09 -2.67
N ALA A 93 4.77 14.62 -1.92
CA ALA A 93 4.96 16.05 -1.70
C ALA A 93 6.08 16.61 -2.60
N PRO A 94 5.78 17.52 -3.55
CA PRO A 94 6.80 18.15 -4.38
C PRO A 94 7.82 18.93 -3.51
N GLY A 95 9.09 18.59 -3.63
CA GLY A 95 10.19 19.31 -2.97
C GLY A 95 10.35 19.05 -1.46
N ALA A 96 9.75 17.98 -0.92
CA ALA A 96 9.91 17.64 0.49
C ALA A 96 11.38 17.25 0.81
N PRO A 97 12.11 18.03 1.64
CA PRO A 97 13.32 17.52 2.27
C PRO A 97 12.93 16.38 3.21
N GLY A 98 13.74 15.33 3.30
CA GLY A 98 13.45 14.20 4.20
C GLY A 98 13.36 12.82 3.54
N LEU A 99 13.33 12.73 2.20
CA LEU A 99 13.19 11.43 1.53
C LEU A 99 14.34 10.47 1.91
N ALA A 100 15.57 10.97 2.02
CA ALA A 100 16.72 10.15 2.41
C ALA A 100 16.58 9.64 3.86
N GLU A 101 16.14 10.49 4.77
CA GLU A 101 15.92 10.18 6.18
C GLU A 101 14.79 9.17 6.36
N THR A 102 13.70 9.30 5.59
CA THR A 102 12.58 8.37 5.66
C THR A 102 12.92 7.02 5.03
N LEU A 103 13.68 7.00 3.94
CA LEU A 103 14.21 5.76 3.37
C LEU A 103 15.16 5.05 4.34
N ALA A 104 15.97 5.82 5.09
CA ALA A 104 16.85 5.27 6.13
C ALA A 104 16.05 4.70 7.32
N ALA A 105 14.99 5.37 7.77
CA ALA A 105 14.10 4.88 8.82
C ALA A 105 13.38 3.58 8.39
N LEU A 106 12.94 3.50 7.13
CA LEU A 106 12.31 2.30 6.58
C LEU A 106 13.30 1.12 6.49
N HIS A 107 14.55 1.39 6.12
CA HIS A 107 15.61 0.38 6.11
C HIS A 107 15.85 -0.24 7.50
N ALA A 108 15.67 0.54 8.57
CA ALA A 108 15.88 0.08 9.95
C ALA A 108 14.76 -0.85 10.50
N ILE A 109 13.56 -0.84 9.92
CA ILE A 109 12.39 -1.58 10.43
C ILE A 109 12.34 -3.03 9.92
N GLY A 110 13.14 -3.36 8.91
CA GLY A 110 13.26 -4.71 8.36
C GLY A 110 13.80 -4.65 6.95
N HIS A 111 15.05 -5.05 6.77
CA HIS A 111 15.86 -4.80 5.57
C HIS A 111 15.25 -5.22 4.23
N THR A 112 14.26 -6.13 4.19
CA THR A 112 13.67 -6.64 2.93
C THR A 112 12.17 -6.32 2.85
N SER A 113 11.41 -6.70 3.88
CA SER A 113 9.96 -6.46 3.97
C SER A 113 9.57 -4.97 3.83
N GLY A 114 10.32 -4.06 4.45
CA GLY A 114 10.07 -2.62 4.32
C GLY A 114 10.23 -2.11 2.89
N TRP A 115 11.25 -2.59 2.17
CA TRP A 115 11.49 -2.20 0.77
C TRP A 115 10.47 -2.78 -0.19
N ASP A 116 10.03 -4.02 0.05
CA ASP A 116 8.98 -4.65 -0.75
C ASP A 116 7.65 -3.89 -0.59
N ALA A 117 7.30 -3.49 0.64
CA ALA A 117 6.15 -2.65 0.90
C ALA A 117 6.27 -1.26 0.24
N LEU A 118 7.44 -0.62 0.32
CA LEU A 118 7.66 0.66 -0.37
C LEU A 118 7.58 0.52 -1.89
N ALA A 119 8.09 -0.57 -2.46
CA ALA A 119 7.99 -0.84 -3.89
C ALA A 119 6.52 -0.97 -4.33
N GLY A 120 5.71 -1.69 -3.56
CA GLY A 120 4.26 -1.79 -3.77
C GLY A 120 3.55 -0.45 -3.66
N ALA A 121 3.91 0.32 -2.63
CA ALA A 121 3.38 1.66 -2.39
C ALA A 121 3.69 2.62 -3.57
N ALA A 122 4.94 2.67 -4.01
CA ALA A 122 5.37 3.49 -5.14
C ALA A 122 4.71 3.08 -6.46
N ALA A 123 4.58 1.77 -6.72
CA ALA A 123 3.87 1.25 -7.90
C ALA A 123 2.39 1.69 -7.91
N ALA A 124 1.72 1.57 -6.76
CA ALA A 124 0.34 2.02 -6.60
C ALA A 124 0.19 3.54 -6.79
N CYS A 125 1.09 4.34 -6.21
CA CYS A 125 1.13 5.79 -6.44
C CYS A 125 1.23 6.13 -7.93
N GLY A 126 2.19 5.53 -8.64
CA GLY A 126 2.39 5.75 -10.06
C GLY A 126 1.17 5.36 -10.91
N ALA A 127 0.56 4.21 -10.63
CA ALA A 127 -0.65 3.76 -11.32
C ALA A 127 -1.85 4.68 -11.03
N TRP A 128 -2.05 5.07 -9.77
CA TRP A 128 -3.13 5.95 -9.34
C TRP A 128 -3.03 7.35 -9.96
N LEU A 129 -1.84 7.93 -9.97
CA LEU A 129 -1.59 9.25 -10.57
C LEU A 129 -1.81 9.24 -12.09
N ARG A 130 -1.39 8.17 -12.79
CA ARG A 130 -1.66 8.01 -14.22
C ARG A 130 -3.15 7.90 -14.52
N ALA A 131 -3.88 7.10 -13.74
CA ALA A 131 -5.33 6.93 -13.89
C ALA A 131 -6.10 8.23 -13.65
N ARG A 132 -5.63 9.11 -12.76
CA ARG A 132 -6.22 10.43 -12.49
C ARG A 132 -5.76 11.53 -13.45
N GLY A 133 -4.54 11.44 -13.98
CA GLY A 133 -4.06 12.35 -15.03
C GLY A 133 -4.85 12.24 -16.34
N SER A 134 -5.56 11.12 -16.55
CA SER A 134 -6.50 10.92 -17.66
C SER A 134 -7.90 11.50 -17.41
N GLY A 135 -8.17 12.09 -16.24
CA GLY A 135 -9.46 12.72 -15.88
C GLY A 135 -9.36 13.67 -14.69
N GLU A 136 -9.14 14.96 -14.98
CA GLU A 136 -9.25 16.15 -14.10
C GLU A 136 -8.42 16.25 -12.77
N GLY A 137 -7.63 17.33 -12.70
CA GLY A 137 -7.44 18.23 -11.54
C GLY A 137 -7.07 17.65 -10.18
N PHE A 138 -5.77 17.61 -9.88
CA PHE A 138 -5.20 17.33 -8.55
C PHE A 138 -5.77 18.28 -7.47
N ARG A 139 -6.49 17.74 -6.48
CA ARG A 139 -6.80 18.42 -5.22
C ARG A 139 -6.33 17.53 -4.07
N THR A 140 -5.19 17.86 -3.49
CA THR A 140 -4.75 17.32 -2.20
C THR A 140 -5.76 17.70 -1.13
N ARG A 141 -6.21 16.72 -0.34
CA ARG A 141 -6.87 17.03 0.93
C ARG A 141 -5.77 17.35 1.97
N PRO A 142 -5.93 18.40 2.78
CA PRO A 142 -5.12 18.55 3.98
C PRO A 142 -5.60 17.52 5.02
N GLY A 143 -4.67 16.89 5.75
CA GLY A 143 -5.00 16.08 6.92
C GLY A 143 -4.38 14.68 7.01
N PHE A 144 -3.20 14.42 6.41
CA PHE A 144 -2.40 13.27 6.85
C PHE A 144 -1.71 13.63 8.18
N GLU A 145 -2.47 13.61 9.27
CA GLU A 145 -1.89 13.61 10.61
C GLU A 145 -1.68 12.16 11.01
N GLY A 146 -0.41 11.75 11.05
CA GLY A 146 0.00 10.45 11.56
C GLY A 146 -0.61 10.25 12.95
N ARG A 147 -1.53 9.29 13.07
CA ARG A 147 -2.08 8.90 14.35
C ARG A 147 -0.93 8.32 15.18
N ALA A 148 -0.55 9.01 16.25
CA ALA A 148 0.40 8.51 17.22
C ALA A 148 -0.04 7.12 17.73
N PRO A 149 0.90 6.16 17.91
CA PRO A 149 0.56 4.86 18.45
C PRO A 149 -0.05 5.02 19.85
N ALA A 150 -1.12 4.25 20.12
CA ALA A 150 -1.73 4.20 21.44
C ALA A 150 -0.68 3.74 22.48
N PRO A 151 -0.62 4.36 23.66
CA PRO A 151 0.32 3.96 24.70
C PRO A 151 -0.01 2.54 25.18
N VAL A 152 1.04 1.72 25.34
CA VAL A 152 1.01 0.44 26.02
C VAL A 152 0.78 0.60 27.53
#